data_AF-A0A2R6Y2Y1-F1
#
_entry.id   AF-A0A2R6Y2Y1-F1
#
_cell.length_a   1.000
_cell.length_b   1.000
_cell.length_c   1.000
_cell.angle_alpha   90.00
_cell.angle_beta   90.00
_cell.angle_gamma   90.00
#
_symmetry.space_group_name_H-M   'P 1'
#
loop_
_entity.id
_entity.type
_entity.pdbx_description
1 polymer ?
#
loop_
_entity_poly.entity_id
_entity_poly.type
_entity_poly.pdbx_seq_one_letter_code
_entity_poly.pdbx_strand_id
1 'polypeptide(L)'
;MLNTSLLMLFLSVAIGGLLSLNLFVTKSERNAELDRWLTLAMTAIIVYKLFPLLYEPGLVLRPLDLLLQNAGVQGIGLAAMVVLALFFWNHRRQKGALYRHFFALAMILLIAYGLYGLLTLSVYRGIPLFVFKGLVGLLFPFLLWRHSRSDYILLPLAAGGVVFIEALGPGMRWYGLTLVQWGALLVYVILLLLSLLNKEPDKREEQAR
;
A
#
# COMPACT_ATOMS: atom_id res chain seq x y z
N MET A 1 12.17 -6.31 22.30
CA MET A 1 11.06 -5.37 22.00
C MET A 1 10.36 -5.84 20.74
N LEU A 2 9.03 -5.97 20.76
CA LEU A 2 8.25 -6.31 19.56
C LEU A 2 8.37 -5.14 18.57
N ASN A 3 8.97 -5.36 17.39
CA ASN A 3 9.18 -4.28 16.44
C ASN A 3 7.84 -3.94 15.75
N THR A 4 7.26 -2.80 16.12
CA THR A 4 5.98 -2.31 15.61
C THR A 4 5.99 -2.17 14.08
N SER A 5 7.11 -1.76 13.47
CA SER A 5 7.23 -1.64 12.00
C SER A 5 7.18 -2.99 11.29
N LEU A 6 7.82 -4.01 11.85
CA LEU A 6 7.75 -5.38 11.34
C LEU A 6 6.34 -5.96 11.53
N LEU A 7 5.74 -5.75 12.71
CA LEU A 7 4.37 -6.16 13.01
C LEU A 7 3.37 -5.53 12.02
N MET A 8 3.53 -4.23 11.73
CA MET A 8 2.73 -3.53 10.73
C MET A 8 2.89 -4.15 9.35
N LEU A 9 4.11 -4.45 8.93
CA LEU A 9 4.39 -5.05 7.63
C LEU A 9 3.71 -6.43 7.52
N PHE A 10 3.82 -7.27 8.56
CA PHE A 10 3.14 -8.56 8.63
C PHE A 10 1.61 -8.43 8.64
N LEU A 11 1.04 -7.58 9.49
CA LEU A 11 -0.42 -7.39 9.58
C LEU A 11 -1.01 -6.84 8.28
N SER A 12 -0.32 -5.89 7.66
CA SER A 12 -0.75 -5.27 6.40
C SER A 12 -0.74 -6.28 5.26
N VAL A 13 0.32 -7.09 5.17
CA VAL A 13 0.40 -8.19 4.21
C VAL A 13 -0.67 -9.24 4.49
N ALA A 14 -0.86 -9.64 5.74
CA ALA A 14 -1.81 -10.68 6.10
C ALA A 14 -3.24 -10.25 5.77
N ILE A 15 -3.69 -9.09 6.28
CA ILE A 15 -5.04 -8.56 6.05
C ILE A 15 -5.23 -8.22 4.57
N GLY A 16 -4.22 -7.62 3.96
CA GLY A 16 -4.24 -7.23 2.57
C GLY A 16 -4.34 -8.40 1.60
N GLY A 17 -3.52 -9.43 1.82
CA GLY A 17 -3.58 -10.69 1.08
C GLY A 17 -4.95 -11.36 1.25
N LEU A 18 -5.45 -11.46 2.47
CA LEU A 18 -6.77 -12.06 2.77
C LEU A 18 -7.92 -11.34 2.05
N LEU A 19 -7.89 -10.01 2.02
CA LEU A 19 -8.87 -9.22 1.29
C LEU A 19 -8.73 -9.39 -0.22
N SER A 20 -7.51 -9.39 -0.77
CA SER A 20 -7.33 -9.57 -2.21
C SER A 20 -7.92 -10.90 -2.70
N LEU A 21 -7.70 -11.97 -1.94
CA LEU A 21 -8.11 -13.34 -2.27
C LEU A 21 -9.62 -13.54 -2.18
N ASN A 22 -10.27 -12.86 -1.23
CA ASN A 22 -11.71 -12.97 -1.06
C ASN A 22 -12.50 -12.07 -2.02
N LEU A 23 -11.88 -11.01 -2.54
CA LEU A 23 -12.59 -9.98 -3.32
C LEU A 23 -12.38 -10.07 -4.83
N PHE A 24 -11.21 -10.48 -5.28
CA PHE A 24 -10.83 -10.32 -6.69
C PHE A 24 -10.48 -11.61 -7.40
N VAL A 25 -10.38 -12.73 -6.66
CA VAL A 25 -9.78 -13.96 -7.16
C VAL A 25 -10.79 -15.09 -7.15
N THR A 26 -10.92 -15.78 -8.28
CA THR A 26 -11.74 -16.99 -8.37
C THR A 26 -11.09 -18.14 -7.58
N LYS A 27 -11.87 -19.10 -7.08
CA LYS A 27 -11.31 -20.24 -6.31
C LYS A 27 -10.19 -20.99 -7.06
N SER A 28 -10.23 -21.01 -8.39
CA SER A 28 -9.21 -21.62 -9.26
C SER A 28 -7.90 -20.84 -9.33
N GLU A 29 -7.92 -19.52 -9.14
CA GLU A 29 -6.74 -18.65 -9.25
C GLU A 29 -6.12 -18.30 -7.89
N ARG A 30 -6.78 -18.71 -6.80
CA ARG A 30 -6.44 -18.33 -5.43
C ARG A 30 -5.01 -18.67 -5.02
N ASN A 31 -4.51 -19.84 -5.40
CA ASN A 31 -3.14 -20.25 -5.05
C ASN A 31 -2.09 -19.40 -5.81
N ALA A 32 -2.32 -19.15 -7.10
CA ALA A 32 -1.43 -18.32 -7.90
C ALA A 32 -1.39 -16.87 -7.40
N GLU A 33 -2.52 -16.35 -6.93
CA GLU A 33 -2.56 -15.00 -6.36
C GLU A 33 -1.92 -14.95 -4.96
N LEU A 34 -2.13 -15.98 -4.13
CA LEU A 34 -1.43 -16.13 -2.85
C LEU A 34 0.09 -16.09 -3.03
N ASP A 35 0.61 -16.87 -3.99
CA ASP A 35 2.04 -16.91 -4.28
C ASP A 35 2.58 -15.55 -4.71
N ARG A 36 1.82 -14.78 -5.49
CA ARG A 36 2.21 -13.42 -5.88
C ARG A 36 2.29 -12.49 -4.67
N TRP A 37 1.26 -12.46 -3.83
CA TRP A 37 1.26 -11.59 -2.64
C TRP A 37 2.33 -11.98 -1.65
N LEU A 38 2.55 -13.28 -1.46
CA LEU A 38 3.61 -13.79 -0.61
C LEU A 38 4.99 -13.43 -1.17
N THR A 39 5.18 -13.51 -2.49
CA THR A 39 6.42 -13.07 -3.16
C THR A 39 6.67 -11.58 -2.93
N LEU A 40 5.65 -10.74 -3.11
CA LEU A 40 5.76 -9.29 -2.87
C LEU A 40 6.09 -9.00 -1.40
N ALA A 41 5.44 -9.69 -0.46
CA ALA A 41 5.68 -9.54 0.97
C ALA A 41 7.09 -9.99 1.38
N MET A 42 7.53 -11.15 0.92
CA MET A 42 8.87 -11.67 1.19
C MET A 42 9.93 -10.73 0.61
N THR A 43 9.71 -10.23 -0.60
CA THR A 43 10.58 -9.21 -1.21
C THR A 43 10.65 -7.96 -0.35
N ALA A 44 9.51 -7.46 0.16
CA ALA A 44 9.48 -6.30 1.05
C ALA A 44 10.29 -6.53 2.32
N ILE A 45 10.13 -7.68 2.97
CA ILE A 45 10.85 -8.06 4.19
C ILE A 45 12.35 -8.18 3.92
N ILE A 46 12.73 -8.85 2.84
CA ILE A 46 14.14 -9.03 2.45
C ILE A 46 14.78 -7.68 2.17
N VAL A 47 14.15 -6.82 1.35
CA VAL A 47 14.69 -5.48 1.05
C VAL A 47 14.79 -4.64 2.32
N TYR A 48 13.77 -4.66 3.18
CA TYR A 48 13.79 -3.96 4.47
C TYR A 48 14.95 -4.44 5.35
N LYS A 49 15.20 -5.76 5.41
CA LYS A 49 16.26 -6.32 6.26
C LYS A 49 17.65 -6.17 5.69
N LEU A 50 17.80 -6.16 4.37
CA LEU A 50 19.10 -5.97 3.71
C LEU A 50 19.47 -4.50 3.53
N PHE A 51 18.52 -3.57 3.68
CA PHE A 51 18.79 -2.13 3.56
C PHE A 51 20.00 -1.62 4.38
N PRO A 52 20.24 -2.05 5.63
CA PRO A 52 21.40 -1.61 6.40
C PRO A 52 22.74 -1.92 5.71
N LEU A 53 22.80 -2.97 4.88
CA LEU A 53 24.02 -3.35 4.14
C LEU A 53 24.47 -2.28 3.13
N LEU A 54 23.58 -1.39 2.70
CA LEU A 54 23.92 -0.30 1.78
C LEU A 54 24.84 0.75 2.45
N TYR A 55 24.80 0.84 3.77
CA TYR A 55 25.56 1.84 4.55
C TYR A 55 26.59 1.17 5.47
N GLU A 56 26.32 -0.05 5.92
CA GLU A 56 27.20 -0.84 6.79
C GLU A 56 27.44 -2.24 6.18
N PRO A 57 28.23 -2.35 5.09
CA PRO A 57 28.46 -3.62 4.41
C PRO A 57 29.16 -4.68 5.29
N GLY A 58 29.86 -4.26 6.37
CA GLY A 58 30.48 -5.16 7.34
C GLY A 58 29.49 -6.06 8.09
N LEU A 59 28.20 -5.71 8.10
CA LEU A 59 27.13 -6.53 8.70
C LEU A 59 26.92 -7.87 7.98
N VAL A 60 27.39 -8.03 6.74
CA VAL A 60 27.36 -9.33 6.03
C VAL A 60 28.09 -10.41 6.84
N LEU A 61 29.15 -10.04 7.57
CA LEU A 61 29.93 -10.94 8.41
C LEU A 61 29.29 -11.15 9.80
N ARG A 62 28.23 -10.41 10.13
CA ARG A 62 27.54 -10.43 11.42
C ARG A 62 26.03 -10.62 11.22
N PRO A 63 25.59 -11.83 10.80
CA PRO A 63 24.21 -12.08 10.40
C PRO A 63 23.20 -11.88 11.54
N LEU A 64 23.60 -12.11 12.79
CA LEU A 64 22.73 -11.87 13.95
C LEU A 64 22.48 -10.37 14.15
N ASP A 65 23.51 -9.54 14.01
CA ASP A 65 23.39 -8.08 14.11
C ASP A 65 22.48 -7.55 12.99
N LEU A 66 22.66 -8.06 11.77
CA LEU A 66 21.81 -7.72 10.62
C LEU A 66 20.34 -8.07 10.85
N LEU A 67 20.05 -9.22 11.45
CA LEU A 67 18.68 -9.63 11.76
C LEU A 67 18.03 -8.76 12.83
N LEU A 68 18.80 -8.27 13.80
CA LEU A 68 18.32 -7.41 14.89
C LEU A 68 18.18 -5.95 14.45
N GLN A 69 19.04 -5.50 13.53
CA GLN A 69 19.02 -4.15 13.01
C GLN A 69 17.76 -3.91 12.16
N ASN A 70 17.20 -2.72 12.34
CA ASN A 70 15.99 -2.30 11.68
C ASN A 70 16.31 -1.10 10.81
N ALA A 71 15.95 -1.18 9.53
CA ALA A 71 16.26 -0.16 8.54
C ALA A 71 15.47 1.15 8.70
N GLY A 72 14.62 1.25 9.71
CA GLY A 72 13.80 2.42 9.98
C GLY A 72 12.87 2.78 8.81
N VAL A 73 12.50 4.06 8.71
CA VAL A 73 11.58 4.57 7.69
C VAL A 73 12.18 4.50 6.28
N GLN A 74 13.50 4.67 6.17
CA GLN A 74 14.21 4.66 4.87
C GLN A 74 14.16 3.28 4.21
N GLY A 75 14.36 2.21 5.00
CA GLY A 75 14.21 0.84 4.51
C GLY A 75 12.79 0.50 4.10
N ILE A 76 11.77 1.05 4.78
CA ILE A 76 10.36 0.91 4.36
C ILE A 76 10.14 1.58 3.01
N GLY A 77 10.72 2.77 2.80
CA GLY A 77 10.67 3.48 1.53
C GLY A 77 11.26 2.66 0.38
N LEU A 78 12.47 2.11 0.55
CA LEU A 78 13.10 1.27 -0.48
C LEU A 78 12.30 -0.01 -0.73
N ALA A 79 11.85 -0.69 0.33
CA ALA A 79 11.03 -1.90 0.20
C ALA A 79 9.76 -1.63 -0.61
N ALA A 80 9.06 -0.53 -0.34
CA ALA A 80 7.88 -0.13 -1.11
C ALA A 80 8.20 0.11 -2.59
N MET A 81 9.31 0.78 -2.90
CA MET A 81 9.73 1.02 -4.29
C MET A 81 10.04 -0.28 -5.04
N VAL A 82 10.78 -1.20 -4.42
CA VAL A 82 11.13 -2.50 -5.02
C VAL A 82 9.88 -3.35 -5.23
N VAL A 83 8.96 -3.37 -4.25
CA VAL A 83 7.68 -4.08 -4.36
C VAL A 83 6.82 -3.52 -5.48
N LEU A 84 6.74 -2.19 -5.62
CA LEU A 84 6.02 -1.55 -6.72
C LEU A 84 6.63 -1.91 -8.07
N ALA A 85 7.96 -1.86 -8.19
CA ALA A 85 8.66 -2.24 -9.42
C ALA A 85 8.39 -3.70 -9.79
N LEU A 86 8.48 -4.62 -8.82
CA LEU A 86 8.19 -6.04 -9.00
C LEU A 86 6.72 -6.28 -9.37
N PHE A 87 5.81 -5.53 -8.74
CA PHE A 87 4.38 -5.58 -9.05
C PHE A 87 4.12 -5.22 -10.53
N PHE A 88 4.66 -4.09 -11.01
CA PHE A 88 4.50 -3.68 -12.41
C PHE A 88 5.19 -4.63 -13.38
N TRP A 89 6.36 -5.14 -13.02
CA TRP A 89 7.07 -6.13 -13.83
C TRP A 89 6.25 -7.40 -14.04
N ASN A 90 5.64 -7.92 -12.97
CA ASN A 90 4.80 -9.13 -13.02
C ASN A 90 3.54 -8.92 -13.85
N HIS A 91 2.99 -7.70 -13.86
CA HIS A 91 1.73 -7.38 -14.56
C HIS A 91 1.93 -6.75 -15.95
N ARG A 92 3.17 -6.57 -16.43
CA ARG A 92 3.47 -5.91 -17.72
C ARG A 92 2.80 -6.55 -18.94
N ARG A 93 2.50 -7.86 -18.86
CA ARG A 93 1.83 -8.64 -19.92
C ARG A 93 0.34 -8.85 -19.69
N GLN A 94 -0.23 -8.38 -18.57
CA GLN A 94 -1.61 -8.66 -18.13
C GLN A 94 -2.43 -7.37 -17.95
N LYS A 95 -2.58 -6.59 -19.04
CA LYS A 95 -3.17 -5.24 -19.01
C LYS A 95 -4.57 -5.17 -18.39
N GLY A 96 -5.44 -6.15 -18.66
CA GLY A 96 -6.82 -6.17 -18.13
C GLY A 96 -6.94 -6.53 -16.64
N ALA A 97 -5.94 -7.21 -16.08
CA ALA A 97 -5.91 -7.58 -14.66
C ALA A 97 -5.17 -6.54 -13.80
N LEU A 98 -4.27 -5.75 -14.40
CA LEU A 98 -3.45 -4.74 -13.74
C LEU A 98 -4.27 -3.78 -12.87
N TYR A 99 -5.41 -3.29 -13.36
CA TYR A 99 -6.28 -2.41 -12.58
C TYR A 99 -6.80 -3.07 -11.29
N ARG A 100 -7.26 -4.33 -11.36
CA ARG A 100 -7.80 -5.05 -10.20
C ARG A 100 -6.71 -5.32 -9.17
N HIS A 101 -5.54 -5.76 -9.61
CA HIS A 101 -4.41 -6.03 -8.72
C HIS A 101 -3.86 -4.73 -8.11
N PHE A 102 -3.84 -3.62 -8.87
CA PHE A 102 -3.39 -2.32 -8.37
C PHE A 102 -4.40 -1.72 -7.38
N PHE A 103 -5.69 -1.89 -7.64
CA PHE A 103 -6.74 -1.56 -6.69
C PHE A 103 -6.58 -2.35 -5.38
N ALA A 104 -6.33 -3.65 -5.47
CA ALA A 104 -6.02 -4.46 -4.29
C ALA A 104 -4.79 -3.91 -3.57
N LEU A 105 -3.69 -3.62 -4.28
CA LEU A 105 -2.49 -3.01 -3.68
C LEU A 105 -2.80 -1.70 -2.94
N ALA A 106 -3.61 -0.80 -3.53
CA ALA A 106 -4.01 0.45 -2.90
C ALA A 106 -4.80 0.24 -1.60
N MET A 107 -5.69 -0.76 -1.57
CA MET A 107 -6.42 -1.16 -0.37
C MET A 107 -5.48 -1.64 0.75
N ILE A 108 -4.48 -2.45 0.39
CA ILE A 108 -3.46 -2.94 1.34
C ILE A 108 -2.68 -1.77 1.94
N LEU A 109 -2.28 -0.81 1.10
CA LEU A 109 -1.55 0.38 1.55
C LEU A 109 -2.39 1.26 2.48
N LEU A 110 -3.70 1.41 2.21
CA LEU A 110 -4.62 2.13 3.10
C LEU A 110 -4.75 1.45 4.46
N ILE A 111 -4.91 0.13 4.49
CA ILE A 111 -5.00 -0.64 5.73
C ILE A 111 -3.69 -0.53 6.51
N ALA A 112 -2.56 -0.64 5.81
CA ALA A 112 -1.24 -0.45 6.41
C ALA A 112 -1.11 0.92 7.06
N TYR A 113 -1.57 1.97 6.38
CA TYR A 113 -1.59 3.33 6.89
C TYR A 113 -2.51 3.48 8.12
N GLY A 114 -3.70 2.88 8.09
CA GLY A 114 -4.64 2.90 9.22
C GLY A 114 -4.08 2.22 10.45
N LEU A 115 -3.55 1.01 10.29
CA LEU A 115 -2.87 0.27 11.36
C LEU A 115 -1.64 1.01 11.87
N TYR A 116 -0.87 1.64 10.97
CA TYR A 116 0.25 2.47 11.34
C TYR A 116 -0.17 3.60 12.28
N GLY A 117 -1.23 4.32 11.92
CA GLY A 117 -1.80 5.38 12.76
C GLY A 117 -2.20 4.86 14.13
N LEU A 118 -3.02 3.81 14.17
CA LEU A 118 -3.56 3.26 15.42
C LEU A 118 -2.49 2.75 16.38
N LEU A 119 -1.44 2.11 15.86
CA LEU A 119 -0.36 1.55 16.67
C LEU A 119 0.67 2.59 17.13
N THR A 120 0.84 3.69 16.39
CA THR A 120 1.77 4.76 16.79
C THR A 120 1.17 5.75 17.77
N LEU A 121 -0.17 5.74 17.96
CA LEU A 121 -0.90 6.65 18.84
C LEU A 121 -0.48 8.12 18.64
N SER A 122 -0.21 8.49 17.39
CA SER A 122 0.35 9.80 17.06
C SER A 122 -0.63 10.93 17.43
N VAL A 123 -0.18 11.82 18.31
CA VAL A 123 -0.87 13.07 18.68
C VAL A 123 0.00 14.25 18.28
N TYR A 124 -0.57 15.25 17.61
CA TYR A 124 0.16 16.46 17.23
C TYR A 124 -0.63 17.69 17.64
N ARG A 125 -0.02 18.57 18.45
CA ARG A 125 -0.66 19.79 18.99
C ARG A 125 -2.04 19.52 19.62
N GLY A 126 -2.17 18.42 20.38
CA GLY A 126 -3.42 18.01 21.01
C GLY A 126 -4.42 17.33 20.07
N ILE A 127 -4.14 17.24 18.77
CA ILE A 127 -5.00 16.58 17.79
C ILE A 127 -4.63 15.09 17.71
N PRO A 128 -5.56 14.15 17.98
CA PRO A 128 -5.32 12.72 17.92
C PRO A 128 -5.29 12.22 16.47
N LEU A 129 -4.17 12.47 15.77
CA LEU A 129 -4.00 12.08 14.36
C LEU A 129 -4.22 10.58 14.13
N PHE A 130 -3.89 9.73 15.10
CA PHE A 130 -4.10 8.28 14.99
C PHE A 130 -5.56 7.89 14.69
N VAL A 131 -6.54 8.64 15.21
CA VAL A 131 -7.97 8.38 14.98
C VAL A 131 -8.31 8.65 13.51
N PHE A 132 -7.86 9.79 12.98
CA PHE A 132 -8.08 10.15 11.58
C PHE A 132 -7.38 9.18 10.62
N LYS A 133 -6.13 8.78 10.95
CA LYS A 133 -5.40 7.77 10.19
C LYS A 133 -6.13 6.42 10.18
N GLY A 134 -6.59 5.96 11.34
CA GLY A 134 -7.39 4.74 11.48
C GLY A 134 -8.70 4.82 10.68
N LEU A 135 -9.43 5.93 10.78
CA LEU A 135 -10.65 6.16 10.01
C LEU A 135 -10.36 6.09 8.50
N VAL A 136 -9.41 6.87 7.98
CA VAL A 136 -9.13 6.84 6.54
C VAL A 136 -8.59 5.48 6.09
N GLY A 137 -7.68 4.89 6.85
CA GLY A 137 -7.02 3.64 6.49
C GLY A 137 -7.86 2.38 6.65
N LEU A 138 -8.94 2.39 7.45
CA LEU A 138 -9.79 1.21 7.65
C LEU A 138 -11.22 1.41 7.13
N LEU A 139 -11.80 2.60 7.28
CA LEU A 139 -13.16 2.89 6.84
C LEU A 139 -13.24 2.93 5.31
N PHE A 140 -12.28 3.54 4.61
CA PHE A 140 -12.32 3.59 3.14
C PHE A 140 -12.18 2.20 2.51
N PRO A 141 -11.24 1.34 2.94
CA PRO A 141 -11.24 -0.05 2.50
C PRO A 141 -12.56 -0.78 2.78
N PHE A 142 -13.17 -0.55 3.94
CA PHE A 142 -14.48 -1.13 4.24
C PHE A 142 -15.61 -0.61 3.31
N LEU A 143 -15.63 0.68 2.99
CA LEU A 143 -16.61 1.28 2.08
C LEU A 143 -16.40 0.83 0.64
N LEU A 144 -15.14 0.81 0.18
CA LEU A 144 -14.73 0.28 -1.12
C LEU A 144 -15.10 -1.21 -1.25
N TRP A 145 -14.96 -1.98 -0.17
CA TRP A 145 -15.43 -3.36 -0.09
C TRP A 145 -16.94 -3.46 -0.31
N ARG A 146 -17.73 -2.61 0.37
CA ARG A 146 -19.21 -2.65 0.31
C ARG A 146 -19.78 -2.15 -1.03
N HIS A 147 -19.10 -1.25 -1.73
CA HIS A 147 -19.61 -0.63 -2.97
C HIS A 147 -19.02 -1.15 -4.28
N SER A 148 -18.14 -2.17 -4.20
CA SER A 148 -17.64 -3.14 -5.20
C SER A 148 -17.48 -2.79 -6.70
N ARG A 149 -18.24 -1.91 -7.35
CA ARG A 149 -18.15 -1.68 -8.82
C ARG A 149 -18.43 -0.28 -9.35
N SER A 150 -18.93 0.68 -8.56
CA SER A 150 -19.39 1.99 -9.09
C SER A 150 -18.53 3.18 -8.67
N ASP A 151 -17.96 3.16 -7.47
CA ASP A 151 -17.56 4.43 -6.84
C ASP A 151 -16.05 4.68 -6.98
N TYR A 152 -15.65 4.99 -8.21
CA TYR A 152 -14.31 5.47 -8.58
C TYR A 152 -13.89 6.72 -7.78
N ILE A 153 -14.83 7.38 -7.09
CA ILE A 153 -14.63 8.60 -6.30
C ILE A 153 -14.03 8.31 -4.92
N LEU A 154 -14.25 7.11 -4.36
CA LEU A 154 -13.82 6.76 -3.00
C LEU A 154 -12.29 6.67 -2.86
N LEU A 155 -11.57 6.26 -3.90
CA LEU A 155 -10.10 6.23 -3.93
C LEU A 155 -9.44 7.62 -3.97
N PRO A 156 -9.85 8.56 -4.85
CA PRO A 156 -9.43 9.95 -4.79
C PRO A 156 -9.69 10.58 -3.42
N LEU A 157 -10.86 10.32 -2.83
CA LEU A 157 -11.21 10.80 -1.49
C LEU A 157 -10.28 10.20 -0.42
N ALA A 158 -9.98 8.90 -0.50
CA ALA A 158 -9.04 8.26 0.42
C ALA A 158 -7.64 8.87 0.30
N ALA A 159 -7.13 9.04 -0.92
CA ALA A 159 -5.82 9.65 -1.18
C ALA A 159 -5.77 11.10 -0.71
N GLY A 160 -6.80 11.91 -0.99
CA GLY A 160 -6.94 13.27 -0.50
C GLY A 160 -6.99 13.34 1.03
N GLY A 161 -7.72 12.41 1.66
CA GLY A 161 -7.78 12.25 3.11
C GLY A 161 -6.41 11.94 3.72
N VAL A 162 -5.64 11.01 3.13
CA VAL A 162 -4.27 10.72 3.56
C VAL A 162 -3.39 11.96 3.44
N VAL A 163 -3.45 12.66 2.30
CA VAL A 163 -2.65 13.88 2.07
C VAL A 163 -2.99 14.96 3.10
N PHE A 164 -4.28 15.19 3.35
CA PHE A 164 -4.75 16.17 4.34
C PHE A 164 -4.31 15.83 5.75
N ILE A 165 -4.49 14.59 6.20
CA ILE A 165 -4.10 14.14 7.55
C ILE A 165 -2.60 14.27 7.75
N GLU A 166 -1.79 13.87 6.77
CA GLU A 166 -0.34 14.00 6.85
C GLU A 166 0.12 15.46 6.83
N ALA A 167 -0.63 16.38 6.20
CA ALA A 167 -0.32 17.80 6.22
C ALA A 167 -0.49 18.43 7.62
N LEU A 168 -1.37 17.85 8.44
CA LEU A 168 -1.56 18.25 9.84
C LEU A 168 -0.43 17.76 10.75
N GLY A 169 0.40 16.79 10.31
CA GLY A 169 1.48 16.21 11.12
C GLY A 169 2.84 16.90 10.97
N PRO A 170 3.80 16.59 11.86
CA PRO A 170 5.16 17.16 11.85
C PRO A 170 6.11 16.46 10.86
N GLY A 171 5.60 15.74 9.86
CA GLY A 171 6.41 14.86 9.02
C GLY A 171 7.55 15.60 8.30
N MET A 172 8.67 14.90 8.10
CA MET A 172 9.77 15.40 7.27
C MET A 172 9.26 15.68 5.85
N ARG A 173 9.37 16.94 5.42
CA ARG A 173 8.87 17.41 4.14
C ARG A 173 10.00 17.38 3.12
N TRP A 174 9.85 16.56 2.10
CA TRP A 174 10.67 16.60 0.89
C TRP A 174 9.87 17.33 -0.20
N TYR A 175 10.36 18.49 -0.64
CA TYR A 175 9.61 19.42 -1.51
C TYR A 175 8.23 19.81 -0.95
N GLY A 176 8.14 20.02 0.38
CA GLY A 176 6.89 20.44 1.03
C GLY A 176 5.92 19.30 1.38
N LEU A 177 6.19 18.05 0.95
CA LEU A 177 5.33 16.89 1.20
C LEU A 177 6.09 15.74 1.89
N THR A 178 5.41 14.95 2.71
CA THR A 178 5.97 13.73 3.31
C THR A 178 6.04 12.58 2.30
N LEU A 179 6.86 11.57 2.56
CA LEU A 179 6.95 10.37 1.71
C LEU A 179 5.59 9.67 1.57
N VAL A 180 4.77 9.70 2.62
CA VAL A 180 3.40 9.17 2.62
C VAL A 180 2.49 9.99 1.71
N GLN A 181 2.62 11.32 1.72
CA GLN A 181 1.87 12.21 0.81
C GLN A 181 2.25 11.97 -0.66
N TRP A 182 3.55 11.86 -0.94
CA TRP A 182 4.03 11.49 -2.28
C TRP A 182 3.51 10.13 -2.74
N GLY A 183 3.55 9.13 -1.86
CA GLY A 183 3.01 7.80 -2.13
C GLY A 183 1.50 7.82 -2.41
N ALA A 184 0.72 8.56 -1.62
CA ALA A 184 -0.72 8.69 -1.81
C ALA A 184 -1.07 9.36 -3.16
N LEU A 185 -0.35 10.43 -3.52
CA LEU A 185 -0.51 11.10 -4.81
C LEU A 185 -0.14 10.18 -5.98
N LEU A 186 0.96 9.43 -5.87
CA LEU A 186 1.39 8.49 -6.90
C LEU A 186 0.35 7.39 -7.12
N VAL A 187 -0.15 6.77 -6.04
CA VAL A 187 -1.21 5.75 -6.10
C VAL A 187 -2.46 6.32 -6.76
N TYR A 188 -2.85 7.54 -6.40
CA TYR A 188 -3.99 8.22 -7.01
C TYR A 188 -3.82 8.44 -8.51
N VAL A 189 -2.67 9.00 -8.95
CA VAL A 189 -2.39 9.26 -10.37
C VAL A 189 -2.42 7.97 -11.18
N ILE A 190 -1.79 6.90 -10.66
CA ILE A 190 -1.78 5.61 -11.35
C ILE A 190 -3.19 5.04 -11.48
N LEU A 191 -4.01 5.10 -10.42
CA LEU A 191 -5.40 4.64 -10.49
C LEU A 191 -6.23 5.44 -11.48
N LEU A 192 -6.04 6.76 -11.54
CA LEU A 192 -6.74 7.62 -12.48
C LEU A 192 -6.36 7.28 -13.93
N LEU A 193 -5.06 7.10 -14.21
CA LEU A 193 -4.58 6.67 -15.53
C LEU A 193 -5.14 5.29 -15.90
N LEU A 194 -5.10 4.32 -14.98
CA LEU A 194 -5.63 2.99 -15.22
C LEU A 194 -7.16 3.02 -15.42
N SER A 195 -7.90 3.84 -14.68
CA SER A 195 -9.35 4.01 -14.85
C SER A 195 -9.70 4.60 -16.22
N LEU A 196 -8.97 5.62 -16.67
CA LEU A 196 -9.16 6.22 -18.01
C LEU A 196 -8.84 5.22 -19.13
N LEU A 197 -7.81 4.40 -18.95
CA LEU A 197 -7.43 3.36 -19.92
C LEU A 197 -8.40 2.16 -19.92
N ASN A 198 -9.11 1.91 -18.82
CA ASN A 198 -10.09 0.82 -18.68
C ASN A 198 -11.55 1.25 -18.89
N LYS A 199 -11.83 2.48 -19.34
CA LYS A 199 -13.17 2.82 -19.84
C LYS A 199 -13.44 1.99 -21.09
N GLU A 200 -14.05 0.82 -20.90
CA GLU A 200 -14.82 0.18 -21.97
C GLU A 200 -15.84 1.23 -22.47
N PRO A 201 -16.00 1.41 -23.79
CA PRO A 201 -17.08 2.22 -24.31
C PRO A 201 -18.39 1.68 -23.74
N ASP A 202 -19.16 2.59 -23.14
CA ASP A 202 -20.39 2.26 -22.44
C ASP A 202 -21.32 1.55 -23.43
N LYS A 203 -21.56 0.25 -23.25
CA LYS A 203 -22.44 -0.57 -24.12
C LYS A 203 -23.87 -0.01 -24.22
N ARG A 204 -24.20 1.01 -23.41
CA ARG A 204 -25.44 1.78 -23.47
C ARG A 204 -25.50 2.73 -24.67
N GLU A 205 -24.39 3.17 -25.24
CA GLU A 205 -24.38 3.97 -26.47
C GLU A 205 -24.51 3.13 -27.75
N GLU A 206 -24.12 1.86 -27.70
CA GLU A 206 -24.28 0.89 -28.81
C GLU A 206 -25.71 0.35 -28.94
N GLN A 207 -26.53 0.47 -27.89
CA GLN A 207 -27.97 0.15 -27.95
C GLN A 207 -28.85 1.36 -28.28
N ALA A 208 -28.25 2.56 -28.42
CA ALA A 208 -28.93 3.80 -28.77
C ALA A 208 -28.56 4.32 -30.18
N ARG A 209 -27.80 3.55 -30.95
CA ARG A 209 -27.53 3.74 -32.38
C ARG A 209 -28.10 2.57 -33.17
#